data_AF-A0A9D7T567-F1
#
_entry.id   AF-A0A9D7T567-F1
#
_cell.length_a   1.000
_cell.length_b   1.000
_cell.length_c   1.000
_cell.angle_alpha   90.00
_cell.angle_beta   90.00
_cell.angle_gamma   90.00
#
_symmetry.space_group_name_H-M   'P 1'
#
loop_
_entity.id
_entity.type
_entity.pdbx_description
1 polymer ?
#
loop_
_entity_poly.entity_id
_entity_poly.type
_entity_poly.pdbx_seq_one_letter_code
_entity_poly.pdbx_strand_id
1 'polypeptide(L)'
;MDTISRENNSYLPIAGVAVGVLALALSVGALVSVNKLSKKVPEGLADSVAKIDVIESEARSATSAAEKANSTINSLGRQTNDAFAAAAAQIGEVRGEVEKIKEASKAKAPAAGKAPKGPVVAGEGEYVIKGGDYGSKIAKAHGCTLADLQAVNPGVNLAKVQVGQKIKLPKK
;
A
#
# COMPACT_ATOMS: atom_id res chain seq x y z
N MET A 1 18.00 50.49 -19.72
CA MET A 1 18.91 50.68 -20.88
C MET A 1 20.12 49.83 -20.58
N ASP A 2 20.17 48.59 -21.08
CA ASP A 2 20.79 48.26 -22.38
C ASP A 2 22.25 48.72 -22.37
N THR A 3 23.27 47.87 -22.47
CA THR A 3 23.41 46.72 -23.35
C THR A 3 24.63 45.87 -22.95
N ILE A 4 24.53 44.57 -23.17
CA ILE A 4 25.55 43.71 -23.83
C ILE A 4 26.97 43.71 -23.22
N SER A 5 27.30 42.60 -22.56
CA SER A 5 28.37 41.73 -23.07
C SER A 5 28.14 40.31 -22.61
N ARG A 6 27.65 39.50 -23.55
CA ARG A 6 27.71 38.04 -23.51
C ARG A 6 29.16 37.64 -23.69
N GLU A 7 29.85 37.28 -22.62
CA GLU A 7 31.10 36.52 -22.70
C GLU A 7 30.82 35.06 -22.33
N ASN A 8 30.17 34.39 -23.29
CA ASN A 8 30.15 32.95 -23.41
C ASN A 8 31.55 32.50 -23.90
N ASN A 9 32.55 32.60 -23.04
CA ASN A 9 33.87 32.03 -23.30
C ASN A 9 33.78 30.53 -23.05
N SER A 10 33.52 29.81 -24.15
CA SER A 10 33.34 28.37 -24.17
C SER A 10 34.63 27.67 -23.71
N TYR A 11 34.68 27.29 -22.43
CA TYR A 11 35.77 26.50 -21.83
C TYR A 11 35.71 25.00 -22.18
N LEU A 12 34.67 24.56 -22.89
CA LEU A 12 34.48 23.17 -23.32
C LEU A 12 35.64 22.61 -24.18
N PRO A 13 36.15 23.31 -25.22
CA PRO A 13 37.31 22.81 -25.97
C PRO A 13 38.63 22.93 -25.18
N ILE A 14 38.79 23.95 -24.33
CA ILE A 14 40.04 24.17 -23.56
C ILE A 14 40.17 23.13 -22.45
N ALA A 15 39.07 22.73 -21.81
CA ALA A 15 39.07 21.65 -20.82
C ALA A 15 39.46 20.30 -21.44
N GLY A 16 38.94 19.97 -22.64
CA GLY A 16 39.32 18.76 -23.37
C GLY A 16 40.79 18.75 -23.81
N VAL A 17 41.30 19.89 -24.30
CA VAL A 17 42.71 20.04 -24.68
C VAL A 17 43.62 20.02 -23.45
N ALA A 18 43.24 20.64 -22.34
CA ALA A 18 44.01 20.63 -21.10
C ALA A 18 44.13 19.22 -20.51
N VAL A 19 43.03 18.44 -20.50
CA VAL A 19 43.05 17.04 -20.07
C VAL A 19 43.85 16.16 -21.03
N GLY A 20 43.74 16.39 -22.34
CA GLY A 20 44.53 15.68 -23.36
C GLY A 20 46.04 15.95 -23.25
N VAL A 21 46.43 17.21 -23.03
CA VAL A 21 47.84 17.60 -22.84
C VAL A 21 48.39 17.08 -21.51
N LEU A 22 47.58 17.06 -20.44
CA LEU A 22 47.97 16.42 -19.17
C LEU A 22 48.17 14.92 -19.34
N ALA A 23 47.26 14.22 -20.04
CA ALA A 23 47.39 12.80 -20.31
C ALA A 23 48.61 12.48 -21.20
N LEU A 24 48.92 13.34 -22.17
CA LEU A 24 50.07 13.19 -23.06
C LEU A 24 51.41 13.54 -22.37
N ALA A 25 51.42 14.54 -21.47
CA ALA A 25 52.58 14.85 -20.66
C ALA A 25 52.88 13.73 -19.63
N LEU A 26 51.83 13.16 -19.04
CA LEU A 26 51.94 12.01 -18.14
C LEU A 26 52.44 10.75 -18.87
N SER A 27 52.01 10.52 -20.12
CA SER A 27 52.47 9.38 -20.92
C SER A 27 53.92 9.53 -21.40
N VAL A 28 54.34 10.74 -21.81
CA VAL A 28 55.74 11.02 -22.17
C VAL A 28 56.66 10.94 -20.93
N GLY A 29 56.21 11.43 -19.77
CA GLY A 29 56.94 11.32 -18.50
C GLY A 29 57.09 9.85 -18.03
N ALA A 30 56.08 9.02 -18.24
CA ALA A 30 56.13 7.59 -17.98
C ALA A 30 57.16 6.89 -18.91
N LEU A 31 57.21 7.23 -20.20
CA LEU A 31 58.12 6.61 -21.17
C LEU A 31 59.61 6.83 -20.84
N VAL A 32 59.97 8.04 -20.38
CA VAL A 32 61.34 8.38 -19.96
C VAL A 32 61.72 7.67 -18.66
N SER A 33 60.76 7.45 -17.76
CA SER A 33 60.97 6.72 -16.51
C SER A 33 61.10 5.20 -16.72
N VAL A 34 60.38 4.64 -17.69
CA VAL A 34 60.44 3.22 -18.08
C VAL A 34 61.83 2.82 -18.59
N ASN A 35 62.52 3.68 -19.36
CA ASN A 35 63.88 3.38 -19.85
C ASN A 35 64.95 3.36 -18.74
N LYS A 36 64.72 4.07 -17.61
CA LYS A 36 65.56 3.95 -16.40
C LYS A 36 65.15 2.80 -15.50
N LEU A 37 63.87 2.40 -15.52
CA LEU A 37 63.34 1.26 -14.77
C LEU A 37 63.78 -0.09 -15.35
N SER A 38 64.00 -0.21 -16.66
CA SER A 38 64.44 -1.46 -17.32
C SER A 38 65.79 -2.03 -16.83
N LYS A 39 66.58 -1.27 -16.05
CA LYS A 39 67.81 -1.77 -15.39
C LYS A 39 67.61 -2.17 -13.91
N LYS A 40 66.41 -2.01 -13.35
CA LYS A 40 66.04 -2.32 -11.96
C LYS A 40 64.65 -2.97 -11.87
N VAL A 41 64.39 -4.00 -12.67
CA VAL A 41 63.24 -4.91 -12.46
C VAL A 41 63.84 -6.28 -12.20
N PRO A 42 63.70 -6.84 -10.98
CA PRO A 42 62.44 -7.48 -10.63
C PRO A 42 62.03 -7.35 -9.15
N GLU A 43 60.73 -7.51 -8.89
CA GLU A 43 60.04 -7.89 -7.62
C GLU A 43 58.83 -6.99 -7.30
N GLY A 44 58.95 -5.66 -7.38
CA GLY A 44 57.82 -4.76 -7.04
C GLY A 44 56.73 -4.58 -8.12
N LEU A 45 57.05 -4.91 -9.38
CA LEU A 45 56.14 -4.69 -10.51
C LEU A 45 55.07 -5.79 -10.62
N ALA A 46 55.42 -7.03 -10.26
CA ALA A 46 54.48 -8.15 -10.29
C ALA A 46 53.32 -7.96 -9.29
N ASP A 47 53.64 -7.43 -8.09
CA ASP A 47 52.65 -7.14 -7.04
C ASP A 47 51.68 -6.02 -7.45
N SER A 48 52.17 -5.02 -8.17
CA SER A 48 51.34 -3.92 -8.69
C SER A 48 50.43 -4.38 -9.83
N VAL A 49 50.91 -5.28 -10.70
CA VAL A 49 50.11 -5.88 -11.79
C VAL A 49 48.99 -6.76 -11.22
N ALA A 50 49.27 -7.52 -10.15
CA ALA A 50 48.23 -8.31 -9.47
C ALA A 50 47.14 -7.41 -8.86
N LYS A 51 47.51 -6.26 -8.28
CA LYS A 51 46.53 -5.28 -7.78
C LYS A 51 45.70 -4.65 -8.90
N ILE A 52 46.29 -4.42 -10.08
CA ILE A 52 45.57 -3.90 -11.25
C ILE A 52 44.51 -4.91 -11.74
N ASP A 53 44.84 -6.20 -11.79
CA ASP A 53 43.90 -7.26 -12.19
C ASP A 53 42.69 -7.37 -11.22
N VAL A 54 42.96 -7.24 -9.92
CA VAL A 54 41.90 -7.18 -8.88
C VAL A 54 41.02 -5.95 -9.07
N ILE A 55 41.61 -4.77 -9.31
CA ILE A 55 40.87 -3.53 -9.53
C ILE A 55 40.01 -3.63 -10.81
N GLU A 56 40.52 -4.23 -11.89
CA GLU A 56 39.76 -4.42 -13.13
C GLU A 56 38.60 -5.40 -12.95
N SER A 57 38.83 -6.49 -12.24
CA SER A 57 37.77 -7.45 -11.86
C SER A 57 36.71 -6.78 -10.99
N GLU A 58 37.11 -5.99 -10.01
CA GLU A 58 36.20 -5.28 -9.10
C GLU A 58 35.39 -4.21 -9.87
N ALA A 59 36.02 -3.47 -10.79
CA ALA A 59 35.35 -2.51 -11.66
C ALA A 59 34.31 -3.18 -12.57
N ARG A 60 34.64 -4.32 -13.21
CA ARG A 60 33.68 -5.10 -14.01
C ARG A 60 32.49 -5.59 -13.16
N SER A 61 32.78 -6.04 -11.93
CA SER A 61 31.74 -6.48 -11.00
C SER A 61 30.81 -5.32 -10.59
N ALA A 62 31.36 -4.13 -10.36
CA ALA A 62 30.62 -2.94 -10.02
C ALA A 62 29.73 -2.47 -11.18
N THR A 63 30.22 -2.52 -12.43
CA THR A 63 29.42 -2.23 -13.63
C THR A 63 28.24 -3.19 -13.76
N SER A 64 28.47 -4.51 -13.63
CA SER A 64 27.39 -5.50 -13.70
C SER A 64 26.39 -5.36 -12.54
N ALA A 65 26.86 -4.99 -11.34
CA ALA A 65 25.98 -4.69 -10.22
C ALA A 65 25.11 -3.44 -10.50
N ALA A 66 25.68 -2.39 -11.09
CA ALA A 66 24.94 -1.19 -11.49
C ALA A 66 23.89 -1.47 -12.57
N GLU A 67 24.20 -2.32 -13.56
CA GLU A 67 23.24 -2.75 -14.58
C GLU A 67 22.07 -3.55 -13.98
N LYS A 68 22.37 -4.48 -13.07
CA LYS A 68 21.35 -5.23 -12.32
C LYS A 68 20.50 -4.30 -11.45
N ALA A 69 21.11 -3.33 -10.79
CA ALA A 69 20.40 -2.33 -9.98
C ALA A 69 19.44 -1.50 -10.86
N ASN A 70 19.90 -1.00 -12.00
CA ASN A 70 19.05 -0.27 -12.95
C ASN A 70 17.89 -1.13 -13.47
N SER A 71 18.15 -2.40 -13.81
CA SER A 71 17.09 -3.33 -14.23
C SER A 71 16.06 -3.57 -13.12
N THR A 72 16.53 -3.76 -11.89
CA THR A 72 15.68 -3.97 -10.70
C THR A 72 14.80 -2.74 -10.45
N ILE A 73 15.38 -1.53 -10.47
CA ILE A 73 14.64 -0.27 -10.28
C ILE A 73 13.53 -0.13 -11.33
N ASN A 74 13.85 -0.39 -12.60
CA ASN A 74 12.86 -0.31 -13.68
C ASN A 74 11.74 -1.35 -13.53
N SER A 75 12.08 -2.57 -13.10
CA SER A 75 11.08 -3.62 -12.84
C SER A 75 10.19 -3.29 -11.65
N LEU A 76 10.76 -2.73 -10.58
CA LEU A 76 10.04 -2.34 -9.38
C LEU A 76 9.05 -1.20 -9.66
N GLY A 77 9.44 -0.24 -10.50
CA GLY A 77 8.56 0.83 -10.95
C GLY A 77 7.32 0.30 -11.68
N ARG A 78 7.51 -0.67 -12.59
CA ARG A 78 6.39 -1.33 -13.30
C ARG A 78 5.49 -2.11 -12.34
N GLN A 79 6.09 -2.97 -11.51
CA GLN A 79 5.35 -3.76 -10.52
C GLN A 79 4.53 -2.87 -9.57
N THR A 80 5.07 -1.72 -9.17
CA THR A 80 4.36 -0.77 -8.32
C THR A 80 3.16 -0.16 -9.04
N ASN A 81 3.32 0.23 -10.30
CA ASN A 81 2.23 0.80 -11.09
C ASN A 81 1.12 -0.23 -11.34
N ASP A 82 1.50 -1.49 -11.65
CA ASP A 82 0.57 -2.60 -11.86
C ASP A 82 -0.18 -2.95 -10.57
N ALA A 83 0.51 -2.98 -9.43
CA ALA A 83 -0.10 -3.21 -8.12
C ALA A 83 -1.11 -2.11 -7.77
N PHE A 84 -0.80 -0.85 -8.08
CA PHE A 84 -1.72 0.26 -7.86
C PHE A 84 -2.97 0.16 -8.76
N ALA A 85 -2.78 -0.19 -10.04
CA ALA A 85 -3.89 -0.41 -10.96
C ALA A 85 -4.80 -1.57 -10.50
N ALA A 86 -4.20 -2.67 -10.04
CA ALA A 86 -4.93 -3.80 -9.49
C ALA A 86 -5.72 -3.43 -8.22
N ALA A 87 -5.11 -2.67 -7.30
CA ALA A 87 -5.78 -2.18 -6.11
C ALA A 87 -6.97 -1.26 -6.45
N ALA A 88 -6.82 -0.37 -7.43
CA ALA A 88 -7.90 0.49 -7.89
C ALA A 88 -9.09 -0.31 -8.47
N ALA A 89 -8.82 -1.36 -9.24
CA ALA A 89 -9.85 -2.24 -9.77
C ALA A 89 -10.63 -2.96 -8.65
N GLN A 90 -9.93 -3.51 -7.66
CA GLN A 90 -10.57 -4.16 -6.50
C GLN A 90 -11.44 -3.20 -5.69
N ILE A 91 -10.98 -1.95 -5.48
CA ILE A 91 -11.79 -0.92 -4.81
C ILE A 91 -13.06 -0.61 -5.61
N GLY A 92 -12.95 -0.55 -6.94
CA GLY A 92 -14.11 -0.37 -7.83
C GLY A 92 -15.13 -1.50 -7.70
N GLU A 93 -14.65 -2.74 -7.64
CA GLU A 93 -15.50 -3.93 -7.48
C GLU A 93 -16.24 -3.93 -6.14
N VAL A 94 -15.53 -3.70 -5.02
CA VAL A 94 -16.12 -3.61 -3.68
C VAL A 94 -17.16 -2.49 -3.62
N ARG A 95 -16.88 -1.32 -4.23
CA ARG A 95 -17.88 -0.23 -4.31
C ARG A 95 -19.14 -0.68 -5.04
N GLY A 96 -18.99 -1.40 -6.16
CA GLY A 96 -20.13 -1.94 -6.92
C GLY A 96 -20.95 -2.96 -6.12
N GLU A 97 -20.30 -3.83 -5.35
CA GLU A 97 -21.00 -4.75 -4.44
C GLU A 97 -21.74 -4.02 -3.33
N VAL A 98 -21.14 -2.98 -2.73
CA VAL A 98 -21.79 -2.15 -1.70
C VAL A 98 -23.03 -1.44 -2.27
N GLU A 99 -22.96 -0.91 -3.50
CA GLU A 99 -24.13 -0.32 -4.16
C GLU A 99 -25.22 -1.36 -4.44
N LYS A 100 -24.86 -2.58 -4.89
CA LYS A 100 -25.81 -3.68 -5.07
C LYS A 100 -26.48 -4.10 -3.76
N ILE A 101 -25.73 -4.19 -2.66
CA ILE A 101 -26.28 -4.53 -1.34
C ILE A 101 -27.21 -3.40 -0.86
N LYS A 102 -26.84 -2.14 -1.10
CA LYS A 102 -27.68 -0.97 -0.78
C LYS A 102 -28.99 -1.00 -1.56
N GLU A 103 -28.97 -1.22 -2.87
CA GLU A 103 -30.18 -1.35 -3.69
C GLU A 103 -31.01 -2.59 -3.31
N ALA A 104 -30.38 -3.74 -3.05
CA ALA A 104 -31.07 -4.95 -2.58
C ALA A 104 -31.73 -4.75 -1.19
N SER A 105 -31.11 -3.96 -0.31
CA SER A 105 -31.68 -3.59 0.99
C SER A 105 -32.83 -2.59 0.86
N LYS A 106 -32.79 -1.70 -0.14
CA LYS A 106 -33.86 -0.74 -0.44
C LYS A 106 -35.08 -1.39 -1.10
N ALA A 107 -34.85 -2.41 -1.94
CA ALA A 107 -35.90 -3.23 -2.55
C ALA A 107 -36.52 -4.25 -1.57
N LYS A 108 -35.85 -4.55 -0.46
CA LYS A 108 -36.35 -5.40 0.63
C LYS A 108 -36.67 -4.57 1.88
N ALA A 109 -37.42 -3.48 1.72
CA ALA A 109 -38.28 -3.04 2.82
C ALA A 109 -39.20 -4.23 3.15
N PRO A 110 -39.25 -4.72 4.40
CA PRO A 110 -40.31 -5.66 4.75
C PRO A 110 -41.61 -4.93 4.46
N ALA A 111 -42.39 -5.47 3.51
CA ALA A 111 -43.78 -5.07 3.36
C ALA A 111 -44.36 -5.05 4.77
N ALA A 112 -44.80 -3.89 5.21
CA ALA A 112 -45.48 -3.71 6.47
C ALA A 112 -46.72 -4.62 6.41
N GLY A 113 -46.54 -5.85 6.89
CA GLY A 113 -47.61 -6.79 7.09
C GLY A 113 -48.58 -6.11 8.04
N LYS A 114 -49.80 -5.90 7.55
CA LYS A 114 -50.92 -5.32 8.30
C LYS A 114 -50.90 -5.85 9.74
N ALA A 115 -50.64 -4.96 10.69
CA ALA A 115 -50.80 -5.26 12.10
C ALA A 115 -52.25 -5.68 12.36
N PRO A 116 -52.52 -6.78 13.09
CA PRO A 116 -53.85 -7.00 13.63
C PRO A 116 -54.13 -5.86 14.62
N LYS A 117 -55.15 -5.05 14.32
CA LYS A 117 -55.72 -4.09 15.27
C LYS A 117 -56.53 -4.87 16.31
N GLY A 118 -55.83 -5.46 17.27
CA GLY A 118 -56.41 -5.94 18.53
C GLY A 118 -55.74 -5.20 19.69
N PRO A 119 -56.43 -4.96 20.82
CA PRO A 119 -55.78 -4.47 22.02
C PRO A 119 -54.75 -5.52 22.48
N VAL A 120 -53.46 -5.15 22.44
CA VAL A 120 -52.38 -6.01 22.91
C VAL A 120 -52.38 -5.96 24.43
N VAL A 121 -52.68 -7.09 25.07
CA VAL A 121 -52.62 -7.26 26.53
C VAL A 121 -51.34 -8.01 26.90
N ALA A 122 -50.76 -7.64 28.05
CA ALA A 122 -49.63 -8.38 28.60
C ALA A 122 -50.06 -9.83 28.88
N GLY A 123 -49.40 -10.79 28.24
CA GLY A 123 -49.58 -12.20 28.53
C GLY A 123 -48.94 -12.59 29.85
N GLU A 124 -49.36 -13.72 30.41
CA GLU A 124 -48.86 -14.24 31.69
C GLU A 124 -47.43 -14.83 31.60
N GLY A 125 -46.80 -14.81 30.42
CA GLY A 125 -45.44 -15.30 30.23
C GLY A 125 -44.39 -14.21 30.41
N GLU A 126 -43.57 -14.33 31.47
CA GLU A 126 -42.29 -13.62 31.55
C GLU A 126 -41.20 -14.39 30.78
N TYR A 127 -40.45 -13.69 29.94
CA TYR A 127 -39.29 -14.22 29.25
C TYR A 127 -38.01 -13.66 29.87
N VAL A 128 -37.09 -14.57 30.24
CA VAL A 128 -35.75 -14.21 30.70
C VAL A 128 -34.82 -14.22 29.49
N ILE A 129 -34.23 -13.06 29.19
CA ILE A 129 -33.37 -12.85 28.04
C ILE A 129 -32.08 -13.67 28.20
N LYS A 130 -31.72 -14.44 27.17
CA LYS A 130 -30.52 -15.28 27.16
C LYS A 130 -29.41 -14.62 26.34
N GLY A 131 -28.18 -15.13 26.48
CA GLY A 131 -27.05 -14.68 25.67
C GLY A 131 -27.34 -14.80 24.18
N GLY A 132 -27.20 -13.71 23.43
CA GLY A 132 -27.47 -13.66 21.98
C GLY A 132 -28.92 -13.38 21.59
N ASP A 133 -29.78 -13.03 22.55
CA ASP A 133 -31.13 -12.54 22.27
C ASP A 133 -31.15 -11.02 22.05
N TYR A 134 -32.10 -10.58 21.22
CA TYR A 134 -32.42 -9.18 20.99
C TYR A 134 -33.92 -9.06 20.70
N GLY A 135 -34.53 -7.90 20.97
CA GLY A 135 -36.00 -7.75 20.98
C GLY A 135 -36.70 -8.27 19.72
N SER A 136 -36.13 -8.02 18.53
CA SER A 136 -36.69 -8.50 17.26
C SER A 136 -36.65 -10.01 17.09
N LYS A 137 -35.65 -10.69 17.65
CA LYS A 137 -35.53 -12.16 17.61
C LYS A 137 -36.54 -12.81 18.55
N ILE A 138 -36.70 -12.26 19.75
CA ILE A 138 -37.68 -12.72 20.74
C ILE A 138 -39.09 -12.53 20.18
N ALA A 139 -39.39 -11.34 19.64
CA ALA A 139 -40.71 -11.06 19.05
C ALA A 139 -41.07 -12.07 17.94
N LYS A 140 -40.12 -12.37 17.03
CA LYS A 140 -40.31 -13.39 15.98
C LYS A 140 -40.49 -14.80 16.55
N ALA A 141 -39.69 -15.20 17.53
CA ALA A 141 -39.78 -16.51 18.15
C ALA A 141 -41.14 -16.74 18.84
N HIS A 142 -41.73 -15.66 19.39
CA HIS A 142 -43.02 -15.68 20.05
C HIS A 142 -44.19 -15.22 19.15
N GLY A 143 -43.95 -15.03 17.86
CA GLY A 143 -44.98 -14.72 16.87
C GLY A 143 -45.67 -13.37 17.05
N CYS A 144 -45.03 -12.40 17.73
CA CYS A 144 -45.52 -11.04 17.93
C CYS A 144 -44.62 -10.01 17.22
N THR A 145 -45.06 -8.75 17.14
CA THR A 145 -44.23 -7.68 16.59
C THR A 145 -43.36 -7.03 17.67
N LEU A 146 -42.28 -6.37 17.24
CA LEU A 146 -41.45 -5.58 18.17
C LEU A 146 -42.27 -4.47 18.85
N ALA A 147 -43.24 -3.90 18.14
CA ALA A 147 -44.13 -2.87 18.67
C ALA A 147 -45.04 -3.42 19.78
N ASP A 148 -45.61 -4.61 19.58
CA ASP A 148 -46.42 -5.29 20.60
C ASP A 148 -45.61 -5.61 21.86
N LEU A 149 -44.37 -6.06 21.67
CA LEU A 149 -43.44 -6.35 22.76
C LEU A 149 -43.06 -5.07 23.53
N GLN A 150 -42.94 -3.93 22.85
CA GLN A 150 -42.67 -2.64 23.47
C GLN A 150 -43.90 -2.08 24.21
N ALA A 151 -45.10 -2.30 23.66
CA ALA A 151 -46.35 -1.85 24.26
C ALA A 151 -46.60 -2.49 25.63
N VAL A 152 -46.26 -3.78 25.79
CA VAL A 152 -46.41 -4.48 27.07
C VAL A 152 -45.23 -4.27 28.03
N ASN A 153 -44.13 -3.65 27.58
CA ASN A 153 -42.95 -3.33 28.38
C ASN A 153 -42.56 -1.83 28.27
N PRO A 154 -43.42 -0.90 28.74
CA PRO A 154 -43.10 0.52 28.71
C PRO A 154 -41.83 0.82 29.53
N GLY A 155 -40.90 1.57 28.94
CA GLY A 155 -39.61 1.93 29.56
C GLY A 155 -38.47 0.93 29.34
N VAL A 156 -38.73 -0.24 28.74
CA VAL A 156 -37.67 -1.19 28.36
C VAL A 156 -37.16 -0.89 26.96
N ASN A 157 -35.85 -0.66 26.83
CA ASN A 157 -35.23 -0.51 25.52
C ASN A 157 -34.93 -1.88 24.90
N LEU A 158 -35.84 -2.36 24.05
CA LEU A 158 -35.72 -3.66 23.36
C LEU A 158 -34.57 -3.74 22.34
N ALA A 159 -33.94 -2.60 21.99
CA ALA A 159 -32.72 -2.56 21.18
C ALA A 159 -31.43 -2.77 21.99
N LYS A 160 -31.50 -2.61 23.32
CA LYS A 160 -30.37 -2.79 24.25
C LYS A 160 -30.77 -3.66 25.43
N VAL A 161 -31.16 -4.89 25.12
CA VAL A 161 -31.54 -5.86 26.14
C VAL A 161 -30.33 -6.46 26.84
N GLN A 162 -30.48 -6.78 28.13
CA GLN A 162 -29.43 -7.41 28.93
C GLN A 162 -29.75 -8.87 29.19
N VAL A 163 -28.72 -9.72 29.22
CA VAL A 163 -28.88 -11.12 29.60
C VAL A 163 -29.36 -11.20 31.05
N GLY A 164 -30.38 -12.03 31.31
CA GLY A 164 -31.03 -12.16 32.60
C GLY A 164 -32.17 -11.16 32.84
N GLN A 165 -32.36 -10.18 31.95
CA GLN A 165 -33.48 -9.25 32.03
C GLN A 165 -34.80 -9.97 31.78
N LYS A 166 -35.81 -9.66 32.58
CA LYS A 166 -37.17 -10.19 32.42
C LYS A 166 -38.02 -9.22 31.61
N ILE A 167 -38.73 -9.73 30.62
CA ILE A 167 -39.70 -8.97 29.83
C ILE A 167 -41.03 -9.71 29.76
N LYS A 168 -42.13 -8.97 29.69
CA LYS A 168 -43.48 -9.52 29.48
C LYS A 168 -43.67 -9.82 28.01
N LEU A 169 -44.25 -10.98 27.70
CA LEU A 169 -44.61 -11.32 26.32
C LEU A 169 -46.05 -10.88 26.02
N PRO A 170 -46.33 -10.27 24.87
CA PRO A 170 -47.70 -9.93 24.47
C PRO A 170 -48.48 -11.21 24.14
N LYS A 171 -49.74 -11.26 24.57
CA LYS A 171 -50.68 -12.32 24.14
C LYS A 171 -51.39 -11.85 22.86
N LYS A 172 -51.55 -12.76 21.90
CA LYS A 172 -52.37 -12.52 20.70
C LYS A 172 -53.84 -12.46 21.05
#